data_AF-A0A349Z662-F1
#
_entry.id   AF-A0A349Z662-F1
#
_cell.length_a   1.000
_cell.length_b   1.000
_cell.length_c   1.000
_cell.angle_alpha   90.00
_cell.angle_beta   90.00
_cell.angle_gamma   90.00
#
_symmetry.space_group_name_H-M   'P 1'
#
loop_
_entity.id
_entity.type
_entity.pdbx_description
1 polymer ?
#
loop_
_entity_poly.entity_id
_entity_poly.type
_entity_poly.pdbx_seq_one_letter_code
_entity_poly.pdbx_strand_id
1 'polypeptide(L)' 'SRLSQIRSERRANSRYASIQQCRMELREVENLYRKEKIPFLNSTKYSIEEISAKILAETGLQRRKY' A
#
# COMPACT_ATOMS: atom_id res chain seq x y z
N SER A 1 11.50 5.22 -1.54
CA SER A 1 10.05 5.03 -1.81
C SER A 1 9.28 5.69 -0.68
N ARG A 2 8.00 6.05 -0.88
CA ARG A 2 7.17 6.68 0.17
C ARG A 2 7.14 5.84 1.47
N LEU A 3 7.04 4.52 1.35
CA LEU A 3 7.13 3.60 2.49
C LEU A 3 8.43 3.75 3.29
N SER A 4 9.58 3.83 2.60
CA SER A 4 10.89 4.01 3.25
C SER A 4 10.97 5.35 3.98
N GLN A 5 10.41 6.44 3.44
CA GLN A 5 10.35 7.74 4.11
C GLN A 5 9.53 7.67 5.41
N ILE A 6 8.32 7.11 5.34
CA ILE A 6 7.44 6.91 6.52
C ILE A 6 8.14 6.03 7.57
N ARG A 7 8.82 4.96 7.14
CA ARG A 7 9.54 4.09 8.06
C ARG A 7 10.77 4.77 8.68
N SER A 8 11.46 5.63 7.94
CA SER A 8 12.56 6.44 8.46
C SER A 8 12.10 7.42 9.53
N GLU A 9 10.94 8.06 9.36
CA GLU A 9 10.35 8.93 10.40
C GLU A 9 10.02 8.16 11.68
N ARG A 10 9.60 6.89 11.57
CA ARG A 10 9.31 6.04 12.72
C ARG A 10 10.55 5.42 13.37
N ARG A 11 11.55 5.05 12.55
CA ARG A 11 12.80 4.41 13.00
C ARG A 11 13.91 4.57 11.95
N ALA A 12 14.58 5.71 12.00
CA ALA A 12 15.69 6.05 11.12
C ALA A 12 16.88 5.07 11.26
N ASN A 13 17.75 5.04 10.25
CA ASN A 13 19.01 4.27 10.23
C ASN A 13 18.83 2.77 10.51
N SER A 14 17.66 2.21 10.22
CA SER A 14 17.34 0.80 10.46
C SER A 14 17.18 0.04 9.14
N ARG A 15 17.45 -1.28 9.18
CA ARG A 15 17.16 -2.18 8.04
C ARG A 15 15.69 -2.06 7.60
N TYR A 16 14.78 -1.94 8.57
CA TYR A 16 13.34 -1.76 8.37
C TYR A 16 13.00 -0.57 7.45
N ALA A 17 13.69 0.56 7.63
CA ALA A 17 13.48 1.78 6.85
C ALA A 17 14.26 1.82 5.53
N SER A 18 15.20 0.90 5.30
CA SER A 18 16.04 0.91 4.10
C SER A 18 15.23 0.74 2.82
N ILE A 19 15.63 1.44 1.75
CA ILE A 19 14.98 1.38 0.44
C ILE A 19 15.02 -0.05 -0.12
N GLN A 20 16.14 -0.75 0.07
CA GLN A 20 16.31 -2.12 -0.41
C GLN A 20 15.34 -3.08 0.27
N GLN A 21 15.25 -3.03 1.61
CA GLN A 21 14.30 -3.85 2.37
C GLN A 21 12.86 -3.56 1.96
N CYS A 22 12.47 -2.28 1.88
CA CYS A 22 11.12 -1.89 1.47
C CYS A 22 10.77 -2.40 0.05
N ARG A 23 11.72 -2.32 -0.90
CA ARG A 23 11.49 -2.78 -2.27
C ARG A 23 11.37 -4.30 -2.36
N MET A 24 12.19 -5.03 -1.61
CA MET A 24 12.13 -6.49 -1.55
C MET A 24 10.78 -6.95 -0.99
N GLU A 25 10.37 -6.43 0.17
CA GLU A 25 9.09 -6.77 0.81
C GLU A 25 7.90 -6.48 -0.11
N LEU A 26 7.88 -5.29 -0.75
CA LEU A 26 6.81 -4.94 -1.69
C LEU A 26 6.76 -5.88 -2.89
N ARG A 27 7.91 -6.26 -3.45
CA ARG A 27 7.98 -7.18 -4.59
C ARG A 27 7.47 -8.57 -4.23
N GLU A 28 7.82 -9.07 -3.05
CA GLU A 28 7.35 -10.36 -2.56
C GLU A 28 5.83 -10.38 -2.37
N VAL A 29 5.28 -9.34 -1.75
CA VAL A 29 3.83 -9.20 -1.54
C VAL A 29 3.07 -9.03 -2.86
N GLU A 30 3.56 -8.20 -3.78
CA GLU A 30 2.93 -8.05 -5.10
C GLU A 30 2.96 -9.36 -5.90
N ASN A 31 4.05 -10.12 -5.83
CA ASN A 31 4.14 -11.43 -6.45
C ASN A 31 3.14 -12.42 -5.83
N LEU A 32 2.99 -12.41 -4.50
CA LEU A 32 2.00 -13.23 -3.80
C LEU A 32 0.58 -12.89 -4.26
N TYR A 33 0.20 -11.62 -4.27
CA TYR A 33 -1.13 -11.19 -4.73
C TYR A 33 -1.41 -11.57 -6.18
N ARG A 34 -0.43 -11.40 -7.08
CA ARG A 34 -0.57 -11.83 -8.48
C ARG A 34 -0.72 -13.34 -8.61
N LYS A 35 0.06 -14.12 -7.87
CA LYS A 35 0.00 -15.59 -7.89
C LYS A 35 -1.36 -16.11 -7.43
N GLU A 36 -1.89 -15.53 -6.34
CA GLU A 36 -3.17 -15.91 -5.76
C GLU A 36 -4.37 -15.22 -6.45
N LYS A 37 -4.14 -14.43 -7.51
CA LYS A 37 -5.16 -13.66 -8.23
C LYS A 37 -6.00 -12.75 -7.31
N ILE A 38 -5.38 -12.22 -6.26
CA ILE A 38 -6.00 -11.31 -5.31
C ILE A 38 -5.91 -9.89 -5.87
N PRO A 39 -7.04 -9.21 -6.17
CA PRO A 39 -7.02 -7.81 -6.55
C PRO A 39 -6.41 -6.95 -5.45
N PHE A 40 -5.55 -6.00 -5.80
CA PHE A 40 -4.91 -5.11 -4.83
C PHE A 40 -4.77 -3.69 -5.39
N LEU A 41 -4.76 -2.72 -4.48
CA LEU A 41 -4.55 -1.32 -4.79
C LEU A 41 -3.21 -0.84 -4.23
N ASN A 42 -2.39 -0.19 -5.06
CA ASN A 42 -1.15 0.43 -4.60
C ASN A 42 -1.40 1.83 -4.02
N SER A 43 -1.33 1.99 -2.70
CA SER A 43 -1.58 3.24 -1.98
C SER A 43 -0.44 4.27 -2.03
N THR A 44 0.67 4.00 -2.75
CA THR A 44 1.87 4.86 -2.72
C THR A 44 1.59 6.29 -3.17
N LYS A 45 0.71 6.48 -4.16
CA LYS A 45 0.45 7.78 -4.79
C LYS A 45 -0.96 8.33 -4.53
N TYR A 46 -1.76 7.64 -3.73
CA TYR A 46 -3.15 8.02 -3.49
C TYR A 46 -3.32 8.63 -2.10
N SER A 47 -4.20 9.63 -2.01
CA SER A 47 -4.73 10.13 -0.75
C SER A 47 -5.67 9.11 -0.10
N ILE A 48 -6.05 9.33 1.16
CA ILE A 48 -7.00 8.46 1.88
C ILE A 48 -8.39 8.52 1.20
N GLU A 49 -8.78 9.70 0.74
CA GLU A 49 -10.03 9.95 0.03
C GLU A 49 -10.05 9.23 -1.32
N GLU A 50 -8.96 9.27 -2.08
CA GLU A 50 -8.82 8.58 -3.36
C GLU A 50 -8.83 7.05 -3.19
N ILE A 51 -8.14 6.52 -2.18
CA ILE A 51 -8.19 5.09 -1.84
C ILE A 51 -9.63 4.68 -1.50
N SER A 52 -10.32 5.48 -0.69
CA SER A 52 -11.70 5.22 -0.31
C SER A 52 -12.64 5.21 -1.51
N ALA A 53 -12.50 6.20 -2.40
CA ALA A 53 -13.29 6.29 -3.62
C ALA A 53 -13.06 5.08 -4.55
N LYS A 54 -11.81 4.65 -4.72
CA LYS A 54 -11.46 3.46 -5.51
C LYS A 54 -12.03 2.18 -4.92
N ILE A 55 -11.90 1.98 -3.61
CA ILE A 55 -12.48 0.80 -2.95
C ILE A 55 -14.00 0.76 -3.17
N LEU A 56 -14.71 1.87 -2.96
CA LEU A 56 -16.16 1.92 -3.18
C LEU A 56 -16.53 1.64 -4.65
N ALA A 57 -15.77 2.18 -5.60
CA ALA A 57 -15.99 1.97 -7.03
C ALA A 57 -15.72 0.52 -7.46
N GLU A 58 -14.67 -0.12 -6.96
CA GLU A 58 -14.28 -1.50 -7.30
C GLU A 58 -15.16 -2.55 -6.61
N THR A 59 -15.66 -2.26 -5.40
CA THR A 59 -16.46 -3.21 -4.61
C THR A 59 -17.97 -3.07 -4.79
N GLY A 60 -18.44 -1.98 -5.41
CA GLY A 60 -19.88 -1.67 -5.52
C GLY A 60 -20.56 -1.38 -4.17
N LEU A 61 -19.78 -1.19 -3.10
CA LEU A 61 -20.31 -0.90 -1.77
C LEU A 61 -20.96 0.49 -1.77
N GLN A 62 -22.21 0.55 -1.31
CA GLN A 62 -22.89 1.83 -1.15
C GLN A 62 -22.37 2.57 0.09
N ARG A 63 -22.03 3.84 -0.09
CA ARG A 63 -21.63 4.71 1.00
C ARG A 63 -22.82 4.93 1.94
N ARG A 64 -22.79 4.33 3.13
CA ARG A 64 -23.72 4.67 4.21
C ARG A 64 -23.35 6.05 4.75
N LYS A 65 -24.22 7.03 4.52
CA LYS A 65 -24.18 8.31 5.25
C LYS A 65 -24.92 8.08 6.56
N TYR A 66 -24.24 8.32 7.69
CA TYR A 66 -24.86 8.46 8.99
C TYR A 66 -25.38 9.88 9.16
#